data_AF-A0A7L8EY13-F1
#
_entry.id   AF-A0A7L8EY13-F1
#
_cell.length_a   1.000
_cell.length_b   1.000
_cell.length_c   1.000
_cell.angle_alpha   90.00
_cell.angle_beta   90.00
_cell.angle_gamma   90.00
#
_symmetry.space_group_name_H-M   'P 1'
#
loop_
_entity.id
_entity.type
_entity.pdbx_description
1 polymer ?
#
loop_
_entity_poly.entity_id
_entity_poly.type
_entity_poly.pdbx_seq_one_letter_code
_entity_poly.pdbx_strand_id
1 'polypeptide(L)'
;MFYLLLMIRRPITNEGDGGFSNKNHTKSILYYFTTQQKDFISKLNISHFTFTKHLTKGTYYLGKYLFLREQVDTAKVTNILLPDIALMLQKDRVNFNKNKAVNS
;
A
#
# COMPACT_ATOMS: atom_id res chain seq x y z
N MET A 1 -13.85 -14.25 -8.70
CA MET A 1 -12.80 -13.42 -9.34
C MET A 1 -12.03 -12.74 -8.23
N PHE A 2 -10.73 -13.04 -8.06
CA PHE A 2 -9.93 -12.51 -6.94
C PHE A 2 -9.13 -11.31 -7.42
N TYR A 3 -9.16 -10.21 -6.69
CA TYR A 3 -8.34 -9.03 -6.98
C TYR A 3 -7.31 -8.87 -5.88
N LEU A 4 -6.09 -8.53 -6.25
CA LEU A 4 -5.04 -8.17 -5.32
C LEU A 4 -4.72 -6.70 -5.48
N LEU A 5 -4.81 -5.96 -4.39
CA LEU A 5 -4.73 -4.52 -4.36
C LEU A 5 -3.54 -4.06 -3.52
N LEU A 6 -2.77 -3.11 -4.07
CA LEU A 6 -1.73 -2.40 -3.34
C LEU A 6 -2.22 -0.99 -3.02
N MET A 7 -2.46 -0.72 -1.73
CA MET A 7 -2.94 0.58 -1.27
C MET A 7 -1.99 1.24 -0.28
N ILE A 8 -1.95 2.57 -0.27
CA ILE A 8 -1.42 3.35 0.87
C ILE A 8 -2.60 4.06 1.53
N ARG A 9 -2.72 3.91 2.84
CA ARG A 9 -3.65 4.70 3.66
C ARG A 9 -2.92 5.94 4.12
N ARG A 10 -3.21 7.12 3.56
CA ARG A 10 -2.66 8.36 4.12
C ARG A 10 -3.45 8.75 5.38
N PRO A 11 -2.78 9.12 6.48
CA PRO A 11 -3.48 9.79 7.57
C PRO A 11 -4.06 11.11 7.05
N ILE A 12 -5.27 11.44 7.48
CA ILE A 12 -5.88 12.74 7.20
C ILE A 12 -5.10 13.75 8.06
N THR A 13 -4.20 14.52 7.45
CA THR A 13 -3.78 15.79 8.06
C THR A 13 -4.93 16.75 7.86
N ASN A 14 -5.62 17.05 8.96
CA ASN A 14 -6.65 18.08 9.00
C ASN A 14 -5.96 19.43 8.78
N GLU A 15 -5.87 19.86 7.52
CA GLU A 15 -5.71 21.28 7.24
C GLU A 15 -7.08 21.91 7.38
N GLY A 16 -7.14 22.88 8.29
CA GLY A 16 -8.36 23.35 8.92
C GLY A 16 -9.35 23.94 7.95
N ASP A 17 -10.62 23.66 8.20
CA ASP A 17 -11.67 24.65 8.09
C ASP A 17 -12.81 24.24 9.03
N GLY A 18 -13.25 25.18 9.86
CA GLY A 18 -14.28 24.96 10.87
C GLY A 18 -15.63 24.74 10.21
N GLY A 19 -16.16 23.51 10.28
CA GLY A 19 -17.51 23.22 9.80
C GLY A 19 -17.89 21.79 10.08
N PHE A 20 -18.89 21.59 10.94
CA PHE A 20 -19.50 20.30 11.22
C PHE A 20 -19.95 19.60 9.93
N SER A 21 -19.30 18.48 9.57
CA SER A 21 -19.96 17.32 8.96
C SER A 21 -19.06 16.09 8.92
N ASN A 22 -19.49 15.11 9.71
CA ASN A 22 -19.21 13.69 9.68
C ASN A 22 -18.74 13.14 8.31
N LYS A 23 -17.46 12.76 8.20
CA LYS A 23 -16.95 11.48 7.68
C LYS A 23 -15.43 11.54 7.56
N ASN A 24 -14.77 10.78 8.43
CA ASN A 24 -13.34 10.47 8.35
C ASN A 24 -13.05 9.64 7.11
N HIS A 25 -13.02 10.25 5.93
CA HIS A 25 -12.59 9.57 4.72
C HIS A 25 -11.08 9.47 4.76
N THR A 26 -10.56 8.39 5.37
CA THR A 26 -9.18 7.98 5.18
C THR A 26 -8.90 7.89 3.69
N LYS A 27 -8.18 8.88 3.16
CA LYS A 27 -7.80 8.94 1.74
C LYS A 27 -6.84 7.78 1.48
N SER A 28 -7.40 6.69 0.97
CA SER A 28 -6.65 5.51 0.56
C SER A 28 -6.34 5.63 -0.92
N ILE A 29 -5.07 5.46 -1.28
CA ILE A 29 -4.61 5.55 -2.66
C ILE A 29 -4.37 4.13 -3.15
N LEU A 30 -5.13 3.72 -4.17
CA LEU A 30 -4.92 2.47 -4.88
C LEU A 30 -3.87 2.68 -5.97
N TYR A 31 -2.74 1.99 -5.84
CA TYR A 31 -1.65 2.03 -6.80
C TYR A 31 -1.80 0.97 -7.89
N TYR A 32 -2.27 -0.22 -7.53
CA TYR A 32 -2.32 -1.33 -8.46
C TYR A 32 -3.35 -2.37 -8.05
N PHE A 33 -4.03 -2.94 -9.05
CA PHE A 33 -4.91 -4.10 -8.90
C PHE A 33 -4.52 -5.17 -9.92
N THR A 34 -4.59 -6.45 -9.54
CA THR A 34 -4.41 -7.56 -10.48
C THR A 34 -5.17 -8.80 -10.05
N THR A 35 -5.56 -9.63 -11.00
CA THR A 35 -6.09 -10.97 -10.74
C THR A 35 -5.00 -12.04 -10.67
N GLN A 36 -3.75 -11.69 -11.02
CA GLN A 36 -2.62 -12.61 -11.11
C GLN A 36 -1.62 -12.36 -9.98
N GLN A 37 -1.78 -13.07 -8.86
CA GLN A 37 -0.92 -12.93 -7.68
C GLN A 37 0.56 -13.21 -7.97
N LYS A 38 0.86 -14.20 -8.83
CA LYS A 38 2.25 -14.57 -9.18
C LYS A 38 3.00 -13.40 -9.84
N ASP A 39 2.34 -12.73 -10.77
CA ASP A 39 2.86 -11.55 -11.47
C ASP A 39 3.11 -10.40 -10.52
N PHE A 40 2.19 -10.15 -9.58
CA PHE A 40 2.35 -9.09 -8.58
C PHE A 40 3.61 -9.28 -7.74
N ILE A 41 3.78 -10.47 -7.17
CA ILE A 41 4.88 -10.80 -6.26
C ILE A 41 6.21 -10.75 -7.00
N SER A 42 6.27 -11.34 -8.20
CA SER A 42 7.49 -11.37 -9.01
C SER A 42 7.88 -9.99 -9.52
N LYS A 43 6.93 -9.20 -10.06
CA LYS A 43 7.23 -7.90 -10.68
C LYS A 43 7.52 -6.81 -9.65
N LEU A 44 6.91 -6.88 -8.47
CA LEU A 44 7.21 -5.98 -7.36
C LEU A 44 8.38 -6.44 -6.49
N ASN A 45 9.00 -7.58 -6.82
CA ASN A 45 10.10 -8.18 -6.08
C ASN A 45 9.79 -8.31 -4.57
N ILE A 46 8.58 -8.74 -4.23
CA ILE A 46 8.16 -9.00 -2.83
C ILE A 46 8.28 -10.51 -2.60
N SER A 47 8.81 -10.97 -1.47
CA SER A 47 8.81 -12.42 -1.21
C SER A 47 7.40 -12.93 -0.93
N HIS A 48 7.08 -14.15 -1.40
CA HIS A 48 5.76 -14.76 -1.17
C HIS A 48 5.40 -14.82 0.32
N PHE A 49 6.38 -15.14 1.17
CA PHE A 49 6.21 -15.15 2.63
C PHE A 49 5.83 -13.78 3.19
N THR A 50 6.57 -12.72 2.82
CA THR A 50 6.30 -11.34 3.27
C THR A 50 4.92 -10.88 2.82
N PHE A 51 4.62 -11.11 1.54
CA PHE A 51 3.33 -10.79 0.96
C PHE A 51 2.18 -11.48 1.72
N THR A 52 2.27 -12.80 1.89
CA THR A 52 1.23 -13.60 2.57
C THR A 52 1.05 -13.18 4.02
N LYS A 53 2.15 -12.91 4.74
CA LYS A 53 2.12 -12.40 6.12
C LYS A 53 1.34 -11.09 6.20
N HIS A 54 1.66 -10.11 5.35
CA HIS A 54 1.01 -8.79 5.39
C HIS A 54 -0.44 -8.84 4.90
N LEU A 55 -0.72 -9.62 3.87
CA LEU A 55 -2.08 -9.83 3.36
C LEU A 55 -2.98 -10.49 4.41
N THR A 56 -2.51 -11.55 5.06
CA THR A 56 -3.32 -12.32 6.03
C THR A 56 -3.50 -11.58 7.34
N LYS A 57 -2.46 -10.88 7.81
CA LYS A 57 -2.52 -10.11 9.06
C LYS A 57 -3.12 -8.71 8.90
N GLY A 58 -3.38 -8.25 7.67
CA GLY A 58 -3.80 -6.87 7.41
C GLY A 58 -2.79 -5.83 7.91
N THR A 59 -1.49 -6.16 7.88
CA THR A 59 -0.43 -5.28 8.40
C THR A 59 0.28 -4.53 7.29
N TYR A 60 0.83 -3.36 7.60
CA TYR A 60 1.50 -2.53 6.62
C TYR A 60 2.91 -3.04 6.26
N TYR A 61 3.10 -3.34 4.98
CA TYR A 61 4.41 -3.55 4.39
C TYR A 61 5.16 -2.21 4.29
N LEU A 62 6.42 -2.18 4.73
CA LEU A 62 7.25 -0.97 4.85
C LEU A 62 6.57 0.17 5.66
N GLY A 63 5.65 -0.18 6.57
CA GLY A 63 4.91 0.79 7.37
C GLY A 63 3.91 1.67 6.61
N LYS A 64 3.69 1.43 5.31
CA LYS A 64 2.82 2.27 4.47
C LYS A 64 1.89 1.52 3.52
N TYR A 65 2.29 0.35 3.05
CA TYR A 65 1.58 -0.37 2.00
C TYR A 65 0.69 -1.45 2.59
N LEU A 66 -0.59 -1.43 2.26
CA LEU A 66 -1.55 -2.44 2.65
C LEU A 66 -1.89 -3.31 1.43
N PHE A 67 -1.77 -4.62 1.59
CA PHE A 67 -2.24 -5.57 0.59
C PHE A 67 -3.67 -5.98 0.94
N LEU A 68 -4.58 -5.92 -0.04
CA LEU A 68 -5.99 -6.27 0.15
C LEU A 68 -6.46 -7.22 -0.95
N ARG A 69 -7.39 -8.12 -0.60
CA ARG A 69 -8.08 -9.00 -1.56
C ARG A 69 -9.39 -8.40 -2.08
N GLU A 70 -9.88 -7.37 -1.40
CA GLU A 70 -11.19 -6.77 -1.62
C GLU A 70 -11.02 -5.33 -2.08
N GLN A 71 -11.83 -4.96 -3.07
CA GLN A 71 -11.88 -3.60 -3.59
C GLN A 71 -12.31 -2.64 -2.50
N VAL A 72 -11.68 -1.47 -2.49
CA VAL A 72 -12.05 -0.38 -1.60
C VAL A 72 -12.72 0.68 -2.44
N ASP A 73 -14.03 0.79 -2.31
CA ASP A 73 -14.87 1.71 -3.10
C ASP A 73 -14.52 3.18 -2.90
N THR A 74 -13.89 3.48 -1.75
CA THR A 74 -13.45 4.84 -1.38
C THR A 74 -12.02 5.15 -1.82
N ALA A 75 -11.33 4.20 -2.46
CA ALA A 75 -9.94 4.39 -2.84
C ALA A 75 -9.83 5.25 -4.10
N LYS A 76 -8.91 6.22 -4.07
CA LYS A 76 -8.54 6.96 -5.28
C LYS A 76 -7.62 6.09 -6.12
N VAL A 77 -8.01 5.82 -7.36
CA VAL A 77 -7.19 5.08 -8.31
C VAL A 77 -6.09 5.99 -8.85
N THR A 78 -4.85 5.52 -8.83
CA THR A 78 -3.71 6.19 -9.47
C THR A 78 -3.24 5.31 -10.61
N ASN A 79 -3.14 5.86 -11.81
CA ASN A 79 -2.78 5.10 -13.01
C ASN A 79 -1.24 4.94 -13.13
N ILE A 80 -0.59 4.53 -12.04
CA ILE A 80 0.87 4.32 -12.01
C ILE A 80 1.18 2.95 -12.63
N LEU A 81 2.18 2.92 -13.51
CA LEU A 81 2.59 1.67 -14.13
C LEU A 81 3.31 0.77 -13.14
N LEU A 82 3.18 -0.54 -13.35
CA LEU A 82 3.78 -1.55 -12.47
C LEU A 82 5.31 -1.40 -12.28
N PRO A 83 6.11 -1.05 -13.31
CA PRO A 83 7.54 -0.78 -13.15
C PRO A 83 7.83 0.42 -12.23
N ASP A 84 7.02 1.48 -12.30
CA ASP A 84 7.17 2.66 -11.45
C ASP A 84 6.86 2.31 -9.99
N ILE A 85 5.85 1.46 -9.75
CA ILE A 85 5.53 0.96 -8.42
C ILE A 85 6.68 0.11 -7.87
N ALA A 86 7.28 -0.75 -8.70
CA ALA A 86 8.45 -1.54 -8.29
C ALA A 86 9.63 -0.63 -7.90
N LEU A 87 9.87 0.44 -8.66
CA LEU A 87 10.90 1.43 -8.35
C LEU A 87 10.60 2.20 -7.05
N MET A 88 9.34 2.59 -6.82
CA MET A 88 8.91 3.20 -5.56
C MET A 88 9.17 2.27 -4.37
N LEU A 89 8.72 1.01 -4.47
CA LEU A 89 8.95 0.01 -3.43
C LEU A 89 10.43 -0.22 -3.15
N GLN A 90 11.27 -0.22 -4.19
CA GLN A 90 12.71 -0.37 -4.04
C GLN A 90 13.32 0.79 -3.25
N LYS A 91 13.01 2.04 -3.62
CA LYS A 91 13.47 3.25 -2.90
C LYS A 91 13.02 3.20 -1.43
N ASP A 92 11.80 2.74 -1.21
CA ASP A 92 11.22 2.68 0.12
C ASP A 92 11.78 1.58 1.00
N ARG A 93 12.16 0.44 0.42
CA ARG A 93 12.92 -0.60 1.14
C ARG A 93 14.27 -0.07 1.60
N VAL A 94 14.98 0.65 0.72
CA VAL A 94 16.27 1.25 1.06
C VAL A 94 16.10 2.23 2.22
N ASN A 95 15.10 3.10 2.17
CA ASN A 95 14.83 4.07 3.24
C ASN A 95 14.37 3.39 4.54
N PHE A 96 13.49 2.40 4.46
CA PHE A 96 13.01 1.65 5.63
C PHE A 96 14.15 0.91 6.33
N ASN A 97 15.05 0.27 5.55
CA ASN A 97 16.19 -0.45 6.10
C ASN A 97 17.23 0.48 6.72
N LYS A 98 17.47 1.66 6.14
CA LYS A 98 18.32 2.70 6.73
C LYS A 98 17.80 3.15 8.09
N ASN A 99 16.49 3.40 8.19
CA ASN A 99 15.86 3.83 9.45
C ASN A 99 15.72 2.69 10.48
N LYS A 100 15.76 1.43 10.04
CA LYS A 100 15.77 0.26 10.92
C LYS A 100 17.13 0.05 11.62
N ALA A 101 18.20 0.66 11.10
CA ALA A 101 19.57 0.46 11.59
C ALA A 101 19.92 1.21 12.88
N VAL A 102 18.96 1.86 13.55
CA VAL A 102 19.19 2.47 14.86
C VAL A 102 18.30 1.74 15.85
N ASN A 103 18.87 0.72 16.48
CA ASN A 103 18.54 0.11 17.78
C ASN A 103 19.37 -1.18 17.86
N SER A 104 20.67 -1.02 18.13
CA SER A 104 21.51 -2.09 18.66
C SER A 104 21.81 -1.79 20.12
#